data_AF-A0A448SM66-F1
#
_entry.id   AF-A0A448SM66-F1
#
_cell.length_a   1.000
_cell.length_b   1.000
_cell.length_c   1.000
_cell.angle_alpha   90.00
_cell.angle_beta   90.00
_cell.angle_gamma   90.00
#
_symmetry.space_group_name_H-M   'P 1'
#
loop_
_entity.id
_entity.type
_entity.pdbx_description
1 polymer ?
#
loop_
_entity_poly.entity_id
_entity_poly.type
_entity_poly.pdbx_seq_one_letter_code
_entity_poly.pdbx_strand_id
1 'polypeptide(L)'
;MNWYPWLNAPYRHLVGQYAAGRGHHALLLHAAVGNGDAELLYALSRWLICQKRNGEKSCGECHSCRLMLAGNHPDYHVLAPEKGKSSLGIEPIRQVIEVLYSHAQQGEPRWCGYRRQNC
;
A
#
# COMPACT_ATOMS: atom_id res chain seq x y z
N MET A 1 -11.14 5.66 9.21
CA MET A 1 -9.81 5.04 9.30
C MET A 1 -9.11 5.72 10.47
N ASN A 2 -8.80 5.00 11.54
CA ASN A 2 -8.35 5.59 12.80
C ASN A 2 -6.83 5.50 12.88
N TRP A 3 -6.13 6.64 12.82
CA TRP A 3 -4.68 6.65 13.00
C TRP A 3 -4.31 6.46 14.47
N TYR A 4 -3.57 5.40 14.77
CA TYR A 4 -3.16 5.09 16.13
C TYR A 4 -1.77 5.68 16.47
N PRO A 5 -1.55 6.23 17.69
CA PRO A 5 -0.30 6.89 18.04
C PRO A 5 0.96 6.01 17.93
N TRP A 6 0.84 4.70 18.19
CA TRP A 6 1.96 3.76 18.12
C TRP A 6 2.43 3.47 16.69
N LEU A 7 1.64 3.82 15.67
CA LEU A 7 2.03 3.67 14.27
C LEU A 7 3.04 4.72 13.80
N ASN A 8 3.20 5.83 14.55
CA ASN A 8 4.10 6.93 14.17
C ASN A 8 5.56 6.48 14.04
N ALA A 9 6.07 5.73 15.02
CA ALA A 9 7.45 5.25 15.03
C ALA A 9 7.75 4.30 13.84
N PRO A 10 6.99 3.21 13.61
CA PRO A 10 7.24 2.33 12.47
C PRO A 10 6.99 3.03 11.13
N TYR A 11 6.00 3.91 11.01
CA TYR A 11 5.76 4.68 9.80
C TYR A 11 6.97 5.54 9.42
N ARG A 12 7.50 6.33 10.37
CA ARG A 12 8.68 7.17 10.15
C ARG A 12 9.91 6.37 9.76
N HIS A 13 10.10 5.22 10.41
CA HIS A 13 11.22 4.34 10.08
C HIS A 13 11.14 3.85 8.63
N LEU A 14 9.97 3.32 8.22
CA LEU A 14 9.76 2.82 6.86
C LEU A 14 9.90 3.93 5.83
N VAL A 15 9.21 5.05 6.03
CA VAL A 15 9.27 6.21 5.12
C VAL A 15 10.70 6.74 5.00
N GLY A 16 11.45 6.80 6.10
CA GLY A 16 12.87 7.19 6.09
C GLY A 16 13.73 6.27 5.23
N GLN A 17 13.50 4.95 5.28
CA GLN A 17 14.22 4.00 4.42
C GLN A 17 13.90 4.18 2.94
N TYR A 18 12.62 4.35 2.59
CA TYR A 18 12.24 4.61 1.20
C TYR A 18 12.73 5.97 0.70
N ALA A 19 12.67 7.01 1.53
CA ALA A 19 13.16 8.34 1.19
C ALA A 19 14.68 8.32 0.94
N ALA A 20 15.42 7.47 1.66
CA ALA A 20 16.84 7.24 1.46
C ALA A 20 17.17 6.28 0.31
N GLY A 21 16.18 5.83 -0.48
CA GLY A 21 16.37 4.90 -1.59
C GLY A 21 16.74 3.47 -1.18
N ARG A 22 16.60 3.13 0.10
CA ARG A 22 16.92 1.79 0.67
C ARG A 22 15.67 0.97 1.02
N GLY A 23 14.50 1.41 0.58
CA GLY A 23 13.27 0.70 0.85
C GLY A 23 13.18 -0.61 0.07
N HIS A 24 12.74 -1.68 0.73
CA HIS A 24 12.53 -2.97 0.08
C HIS A 24 11.28 -2.96 -0.81
N HIS A 25 11.30 -3.70 -1.92
CA HIS A 25 10.18 -3.82 -2.85
C HIS A 25 9.05 -4.74 -2.35
N ALA A 26 9.35 -5.62 -1.38
CA ALA A 26 8.39 -6.50 -0.74
C ALA A 26 8.48 -6.31 0.78
N LEU A 27 7.40 -5.83 1.39
CA LEU A 27 7.27 -5.71 2.84
C LEU A 27 6.22 -6.68 3.36
N LEU A 28 6.59 -7.43 4.40
CA LEU A 28 5.66 -8.24 5.18
C LEU A 28 5.40 -7.52 6.51
N LEU A 29 4.15 -7.11 6.73
CA LEU A 29 3.71 -6.59 8.02
C LEU A 29 3.11 -7.73 8.84
N HIS A 30 3.60 -7.91 10.06
CA HIS A 30 3.04 -8.84 11.03
C HIS A 30 2.56 -8.05 12.25
N ALA A 31 1.26 -8.14 12.52
CA ALA A 31 0.63 -7.47 13.66
C ALA A 31 -0.58 -8.28 14.13
N ALA A 32 -0.92 -8.13 15.41
CA ALA A 32 -2.17 -8.65 15.94
C ALA A 32 -3.37 -7.92 15.31
N VAL A 33 -4.51 -8.61 15.21
CA VAL A 33 -5.75 -8.02 14.72
C VAL A 33 -6.11 -6.79 15.56
N GLY A 34 -6.33 -5.65 14.90
CA GLY A 34 -6.69 -4.38 15.56
C GLY A 34 -5.51 -3.47 15.92
N ASN A 35 -4.25 -3.87 15.66
CA ASN A 35 -3.08 -3.00 15.87
C ASN A 35 -2.91 -1.90 14.82
N GLY A 36 -3.77 -1.82 13.82
CA GLY A 36 -3.75 -0.78 12.79
C GLY A 36 -2.74 -1.02 11.67
N ASP A 37 -2.45 -2.28 11.36
CA ASP A 37 -1.60 -2.70 10.25
C ASP A 37 -2.14 -2.19 8.89
N ALA A 38 -3.46 -2.24 8.71
CA ALA A 38 -4.12 -1.72 7.51
C ALA A 38 -3.94 -0.20 7.36
N GLU A 39 -3.99 0.54 8.47
CA GLU A 39 -3.76 1.99 8.51
C GLU A 39 -2.33 2.35 8.17
N LEU A 40 -1.37 1.62 8.75
CA LEU A 40 0.05 1.80 8.43
C LEU A 40 0.32 1.52 6.96
N LEU A 41 -0.20 0.41 6.46
CA LEU A 41 -0.07 -0.02 5.07
C LEU A 41 -0.64 1.04 4.12
N TYR A 42 -1.88 1.49 4.36
CA TYR A 42 -2.53 2.52 3.55
C TYR A 42 -1.78 3.85 3.55
N ALA A 43 -1.28 4.29 4.71
CA ALA A 43 -0.49 5.51 4.81
C ALA A 43 0.82 5.41 4.03
N LEU A 44 1.51 4.27 4.11
CA LEU A 44 2.73 4.01 3.34
C LEU A 44 2.46 3.99 1.84
N SER A 45 1.43 3.27 1.38
CA SER A 45 1.05 3.22 -0.04
C SER A 45 0.73 4.61 -0.59
N ARG A 46 -0.01 5.41 0.18
CA ARG A 46 -0.30 6.81 -0.17
C ARG A 46 0.96 7.65 -0.30
N TRP A 47 1.94 7.44 0.57
CA TRP A 47 3.20 8.17 0.50
C TRP A 47 4.04 7.75 -0.71
N LEU A 48 4.09 6.45 -1.03
CA LEU A 48 4.84 5.90 -2.17
C LEU A 48 4.30 6.38 -3.52
N ILE A 49 2.99 6.40 -3.69
CA ILE A 49 2.28 6.81 -4.93
C ILE A 49 2.21 8.35 -5.06
N CYS A 50 2.55 9.10 -4.01
CA CYS A 50 2.47 10.55 -4.03
C CYS A 50 3.57 11.16 -4.91
N GLN A 51 3.18 11.81 -6.02
CA GLN A 51 4.08 12.58 -6.87
C GLN A 51 4.77 13.75 -6.12
N LYS A 52 4.02 14.52 -5.33
CA LYS A 52 4.51 15.70 -4.59
C LYS A 52 4.62 15.41 -3.09
N ARG A 53 5.63 14.65 -2.68
CA ARG A 53 5.88 14.31 -1.27
C ARG A 53 6.34 15.56 -0.50
N ASN A 54 5.82 15.75 0.72
CA ASN A 54 6.28 16.78 1.65
C ASN A 54 6.93 16.10 2.86
N GLY A 55 8.21 15.74 2.71
CA GLY A 55 8.94 14.94 3.70
C GLY A 55 8.23 13.61 3.96
N GLU A 56 7.77 13.43 5.20
CA GLU A 56 7.08 12.21 5.65
C GLU A 56 5.58 12.16 5.29
N LYS A 57 5.03 13.22 4.68
CA LYS A 57 3.59 13.34 4.38
C LYS A 57 3.31 13.31 2.87
N SER A 58 2.21 12.65 2.49
CA SER A 58 1.61 12.79 1.16
C SER A 58 0.96 14.17 1.01
N CYS A 59 1.03 14.81 -0.16
CA CYS A 59 0.40 16.13 -0.37
C CYS A 59 -1.13 16.13 -0.25
N GLY A 60 -1.81 15.02 -0.59
CA GLY A 60 -3.28 14.95 -0.58
C GLY A 60 -3.96 15.64 -1.77
N GLU A 61 -3.25 16.44 -2.56
CA GLU A 61 -3.83 17.25 -3.63
C GLU A 61 -3.42 16.82 -5.05
N CYS A 62 -2.34 16.05 -5.21
CA CYS A 62 -1.91 15.60 -6.54
C CYS A 62 -2.92 14.62 -7.17
N HIS A 63 -2.83 14.41 -8.47
CA HIS A 63 -3.73 13.50 -9.19
C HIS A 63 -3.73 12.09 -8.59
N SER A 64 -2.55 11.51 -8.34
CA SER A 64 -2.40 10.20 -7.70
C SER A 64 -3.01 10.17 -6.29
N CYS A 65 -2.82 11.23 -5.49
CA CYS A 65 -3.45 11.34 -4.16
C CYS A 65 -4.98 11.39 -4.23
N ARG A 66 -5.55 12.12 -5.21
CA ARG A 66 -7.00 12.17 -5.42
C ARG A 66 -7.57 10.82 -5.85
N LEU A 67 -6.88 10.11 -6.75
CA LEU A 67 -7.26 8.75 -7.15
C LEU A 67 -7.20 7.76 -5.98
N MET A 68 -6.18 7.87 -5.13
CA MET A 68 -6.06 7.07 -3.90
C MET A 68 -7.17 7.37 -2.88
N LEU A 69 -7.58 8.62 -2.74
CA LEU A 69 -8.71 9.01 -1.89
C LEU A 69 -10.04 8.49 -2.45
N ALA A 70 -10.19 8.45 -3.78
CA ALA A 70 -11.33 7.87 -4.47
C ALA A 70 -11.31 6.32 -4.46
N GLY A 71 -10.21 5.68 -4.06
CA GLY A 71 -10.06 4.23 -4.02
C GLY A 71 -9.87 3.56 -5.39
N ASN A 72 -9.65 4.34 -6.45
CA ASN A 72 -9.59 3.87 -7.84
C ASN A 72 -8.21 4.11 -8.49
N HIS A 73 -7.13 4.08 -7.69
CA HIS A 73 -5.81 4.28 -8.24
C HIS A 73 -5.37 3.06 -9.07
N PRO A 74 -5.02 3.22 -10.36
CA PRO A 74 -4.72 2.11 -11.25
C PRO A 74 -3.51 1.28 -10.81
N ASP A 75 -2.53 1.91 -10.15
CA ASP A 75 -1.31 1.25 -9.65
C ASP A 75 -1.41 0.77 -8.18
N TYR A 76 -2.60 0.83 -7.57
CA TYR A 76 -2.85 0.36 -6.21
C TYR A 76 -3.77 -0.85 -6.26
N HIS A 77 -3.23 -2.03 -5.98
CA HIS A 77 -3.99 -3.27 -5.95
C HIS A 77 -4.05 -3.84 -4.54
N VAL A 78 -5.26 -4.15 -4.09
CA VAL A 78 -5.52 -4.81 -2.80
C VAL A 78 -6.01 -6.22 -3.08
N LEU A 79 -5.20 -7.20 -2.70
CA LEU A 79 -5.58 -8.60 -2.75
C LEU A 79 -6.11 -9.04 -1.39
N ALA A 80 -7.40 -9.37 -1.35
CA ALA A 80 -8.07 -9.93 -0.20
C ALA A 80 -8.85 -11.19 -0.62
N PRO A 81 -9.00 -12.19 0.27
CA PRO A 81 -9.88 -13.32 0.02
C PRO A 81 -11.32 -12.85 -0.25
N GLU A 82 -12.03 -13.54 -1.14
CA GLU A 82 -13.46 -13.30 -1.36
C GLU A 82 -14.25 -13.53 -0.07
N LYS A 83 -15.35 -12.78 0.12
CA LYS A 83 -16.22 -12.94 1.28
C LYS A 83 -16.67 -14.41 1.41
N GLY A 84 -16.30 -15.04 2.52
CA GLY A 84 -16.66 -16.43 2.82
C GLY A 84 -15.60 -17.48 2.47
N LYS A 85 -14.46 -17.09 1.87
CA LYS A 85 -13.32 -17.98 1.63
C LYS A 85 -12.14 -17.61 2.52
N SER A 86 -11.51 -18.60 3.14
CA SER A 86 -10.29 -18.43 3.94
C SER A 86 -9.01 -18.42 3.10
N SER A 87 -9.10 -18.80 1.83
CA SER A 87 -7.96 -18.88 0.90
C SER A 87 -8.10 -17.86 -0.22
N LEU A 88 -7.00 -17.17 -0.54
CA LEU A 88 -6.88 -16.39 -1.77
C LEU A 88 -6.60 -17.37 -2.93
N GLY A 89 -7.46 -17.37 -3.95
CA GLY A 89 -7.23 -18.15 -5.17
C GLY A 89 -6.00 -17.67 -5.93
N ILE A 90 -5.45 -18.51 -6.80
CA ILE A 90 -4.31 -18.13 -7.65
C ILE A 90 -4.70 -17.11 -8.73
N GLU A 91 -5.96 -17.10 -9.16
CA GLU A 91 -6.41 -16.29 -10.29
C GLU A 91 -6.30 -14.77 -10.06
N PRO A 92 -6.75 -14.20 -8.91
CA PRO A 92 -6.51 -12.79 -8.59
C PRO A 92 -5.02 -12.41 -8.56
N ILE A 93 -4.15 -13.35 -8.14
CA ILE A 93 -2.70 -13.12 -8.09
C ILE A 93 -2.15 -12.98 -9.52
N ARG A 94 -2.56 -13.88 -10.43
CA ARG A 94 -2.16 -13.83 -11.84
C ARG A 94 -2.60 -12.54 -12.53
N GLN A 95 -3.84 -12.12 -12.31
CA GLN A 95 -4.36 -10.86 -12.88
C GLN A 95 -3.53 -9.64 -12.47
N VAL A 96 -3.18 -9.54 -11.19
CA VAL A 96 -2.33 -8.45 -10.72
C VAL A 96 -0.94 -8.55 -11.33
N ILE A 97 -0.35 -9.74 -11.38
CA ILE A 97 0.96 -9.96 -12.01
C ILE A 97 0.95 -9.53 -13.48
N GLU A 98 -0.11 -9.85 -14.25
CA GLU A 98 -0.24 -9.42 -15.65
C GLU A 98 -0.30 -7.90 -15.79
N VAL A 99 -1.06 -7.21 -14.93
CA VAL A 99 -1.11 -5.74 -14.90
C VAL A 99 0.27 -5.17 -14.54
N LEU A 100 0.98 -5.77 -13.58
CA LEU A 100 2.32 -5.36 -13.17
C LEU A 100 3.37 -5.56 -14.28
N TYR A 101 3.21 -6.55 -15.16
CA TYR A 101 4.08 -6.78 -16.32
C TYR A 101 3.75 -5.89 -17.53
N SER A 102 2.52 -5.39 -17.64
CA SER A 102 2.17 -4.38 -18.64
C SER A 102 2.89 -3.04 -18.34
N HIS A 103 3.30 -2.26 -19.34
CA HIS A 103 4.07 -1.00 -19.12
C HIS A 103 3.39 -0.08 -18.09
N ALA A 104 4.17 0.54 -17.19
CA ALA A 104 3.65 1.54 -16.26
C ALA A 104 3.08 2.72 -17.06
N GLN A 105 1.75 2.83 -17.13
CA GLN A 105 1.10 3.83 -18.00
C GLN A 105 1.39 5.27 -17.58
N GLN A 106 1.93 5.49 -16.37
CA GLN A 106 2.26 6.81 -15.82
C GLN A 106 3.72 6.94 -15.34
N GLY A 107 4.57 5.92 -15.54
CA GLY A 107 5.98 5.97 -15.10
C GLY A 107 6.19 5.95 -13.57
N GLU A 108 5.18 5.58 -12.78
CA GLU A 108 5.22 5.52 -11.32
C GLU A 108 5.49 4.10 -10.78
N PRO A 109 6.08 3.95 -9.57
CA PRO A 109 6.26 2.65 -8.93
C PRO A 109 4.91 2.05 -8.51
N ARG A 110 4.66 0.81 -8.92
CA ARG A 110 3.42 0.08 -8.64
C ARG A 110 3.45 -0.62 -7.28
N TRP A 111 2.33 -0.61 -6.58
CA TRP A 111 2.25 -1.13 -5.22
C TRP A 111 1.12 -2.15 -5.07
N CYS A 112 1.46 -3.34 -4.56
CA CYS A 112 0.50 -4.42 -4.31
C CYS A 112 0.57 -4.87 -2.85
N GLY A 113 -0.56 -4.81 -2.15
CA GLY A 113 -0.70 -5.28 -0.77
C GLY A 113 -1.52 -6.57 -0.69
N TYR A 114 -1.05 -7.55 0.07
CA TYR A 114 -1.80 -8.76 0.41
C TYR A 114 -2.19 -8.74 1.90
N ARG A 115 -3.47 -9.02 2.19
CA ARG A 115 -3.95 -9.15 3.57
C ARG A 115 -4.43 -10.57 3.84
N ARG A 116 -3.79 -11.26 4.80
CA ARG A 116 -4.31 -12.50 5.37
C ARG A 116 -5.35 -12.14 6.44
N GLN A 117 -6.60 -12.52 6.23
CA GLN A 117 -7.60 -12.52 7.30
C GLN A 117 -7.38 -13.81 8.11
N ASN A 118 -6.98 -13.69 9.38
CA ASN A 118 -6.73 -14.74 10.38
C ASN A 118 -5.24 -15.11 10.61
N CYS A 119 -4.65 -14.43 11.60
CA CYS A 119 -3.80 -15.03 12.63
C CYS A 119 -4.36 -14.61 14.00
#